data_AF-A0A5J9WGH1-F1
#
_entry.id   AF-A0A5J9WGH1-F1
#
_cell.length_a   1.000
_cell.length_b   1.000
_cell.length_c   1.000
_cell.angle_alpha   90.00
_cell.angle_beta   90.00
_cell.angle_gamma   90.00
#
_symmetry.space_group_name_H-M   'P 1'
#
loop_
_entity.id
_entity.type
_entity.pdbx_description
1 polymer ?
#
loop_
_entity_poly.entity_id
_entity_poly.type
_entity_poly.pdbx_seq_one_letter_code
_entity_poly.pdbx_strand_id
1 'polypeptide(L)'
;MVPLRDGGQEPALTWAHYKRVADVPDEDGRDFRTVADRVVGELWDFFRVEPEWSDRAVRRVYNACPKLIMDMHYEARVQAVRTYYAKKLGREIEKKEARTIWLAAEQYMQVIPWWCASHRDCWEYFVSRWCDPEWQKTHEACRQRRLKMPGPAHHQGNRTLDEYAASWSRAHEGRECPPLMAWALAHKGKASSIEVDYNPEDGPEAYSNATVHARLQQYTEMAREKHGPEWNPSTEDLDGEIIMRIGGGKKHGRYWIGDSTLDTASTPTLSGIRARSSSSAPPIRPRPSAAQIQFDQVQAQLREEMEAKLQAQEAKYQA
;
A
#
# COMPACT_ATOMS: atom_id res chain seq x y z
N MET A 1 -11.31 -27.31 11.01
CA MET A 1 -9.83 -27.25 11.13
C MET A 1 -9.18 -27.88 9.90
N VAL A 2 -8.00 -27.40 9.50
CA VAL A 2 -7.22 -27.90 8.37
C VAL A 2 -6.01 -28.67 8.92
N PRO A 3 -5.77 -29.92 8.48
CA PRO A 3 -4.62 -30.70 8.92
C PRO A 3 -3.31 -30.14 8.37
N LEU A 4 -2.31 -30.07 9.23
CA LEU A 4 -0.94 -29.67 8.90
C LEU A 4 -0.07 -30.90 8.62
N ARG A 5 1.06 -30.67 7.94
CA ARG A 5 1.99 -31.74 7.54
C ARG A 5 2.70 -32.39 8.73
N ASP A 6 2.79 -31.70 9.84
CA ASP A 6 3.40 -32.13 11.10
C ASP A 6 2.40 -32.87 12.04
N GLY A 7 1.18 -33.13 11.57
CA GLY A 7 0.13 -33.78 12.36
C GLY A 7 -0.68 -32.82 13.24
N GLY A 8 -0.36 -31.52 13.21
CA GLY A 8 -1.18 -30.49 13.85
C GLY A 8 -2.46 -30.16 13.08
N GLN A 9 -3.31 -29.34 13.68
CA GLN A 9 -4.48 -28.77 13.04
C GLN A 9 -4.56 -27.29 13.33
N GLU A 10 -4.97 -26.50 12.34
CA GLU A 10 -5.24 -25.07 12.53
C GLU A 10 -6.42 -24.59 11.68
N PRO A 11 -7.01 -23.43 11.97
CA PRO A 11 -8.02 -22.83 11.10
C PRO A 11 -7.48 -22.58 9.69
N ALA A 12 -8.37 -22.33 8.73
CA ALA A 12 -7.97 -21.98 7.38
C ALA A 12 -7.38 -20.54 7.32
N LEU A 13 -6.13 -20.38 7.76
CA LEU A 13 -5.45 -19.09 7.89
C LEU A 13 -4.90 -18.51 6.58
N THR A 14 -4.68 -19.35 5.57
CA THR A 14 -4.03 -18.95 4.32
C THR A 14 -4.79 -19.47 3.11
N TRP A 15 -4.63 -18.80 1.97
CA TRP A 15 -5.20 -19.29 0.71
C TRP A 15 -4.68 -20.67 0.30
N ALA A 16 -3.47 -21.03 0.74
CA ALA A 16 -2.93 -22.36 0.53
C ALA A 16 -3.72 -23.44 1.26
N HIS A 17 -4.37 -23.14 2.39
CA HIS A 17 -5.25 -24.09 3.07
C HIS A 17 -6.49 -24.38 2.23
N TYR A 18 -7.14 -23.33 1.70
CA TYR A 18 -8.30 -23.46 0.83
C TYR A 18 -7.99 -24.25 -0.45
N LYS A 19 -6.78 -24.09 -1.02
CA LYS A 19 -6.33 -24.85 -2.19
C LYS A 19 -6.04 -26.33 -1.92
N ARG A 20 -5.78 -26.70 -0.66
CA ARG A 20 -5.40 -28.08 -0.29
C ARG A 20 -6.58 -28.94 0.11
N VAL A 21 -7.66 -28.31 0.57
CA VAL A 21 -8.86 -29.01 1.03
C VAL A 21 -9.76 -29.28 -0.16
N ALA A 22 -10.13 -30.54 -0.35
CA ALA A 22 -11.09 -30.94 -1.36
C ALA A 22 -12.45 -30.30 -1.07
N ASP A 23 -13.15 -29.88 -2.12
CA ASP A 23 -14.52 -29.41 -1.98
C ASP A 23 -15.47 -30.58 -1.66
N VAL A 24 -16.63 -30.25 -1.09
CA VAL A 24 -17.75 -31.17 -0.92
C VAL A 24 -18.88 -30.68 -1.81
N PRO A 25 -19.57 -31.56 -2.57
CA PRO A 25 -20.65 -31.14 -3.45
C PRO A 25 -21.64 -30.20 -2.76
N ASP A 26 -21.97 -29.09 -3.43
CA ASP A 26 -22.97 -28.16 -2.93
C ASP A 26 -24.40 -28.71 -3.11
N GLU A 27 -25.41 -27.93 -2.68
CA GLU A 27 -26.82 -28.32 -2.80
C GLU A 27 -27.26 -28.56 -4.26
N ASP A 28 -26.57 -27.92 -5.22
CA ASP A 28 -26.78 -28.07 -6.66
C ASP A 28 -25.94 -29.22 -7.27
N GLY A 29 -25.16 -29.94 -6.45
CA GLY A 29 -24.31 -31.05 -6.87
C GLY A 29 -23.06 -30.63 -7.65
N ARG A 30 -22.66 -29.35 -7.59
CA ARG A 30 -21.45 -28.86 -8.24
C ARG A 30 -20.22 -29.29 -7.46
N ASP A 31 -19.20 -29.76 -8.16
CA ASP A 31 -17.89 -30.11 -7.61
C ASP A 31 -16.82 -29.18 -8.18
N PHE A 32 -16.31 -28.29 -7.33
CA PHE A 32 -15.25 -27.34 -7.69
C PHE A 32 -13.84 -27.90 -7.47
N ARG A 33 -13.69 -29.16 -7.05
CA ARG A 33 -12.44 -29.85 -6.70
C ARG A 33 -11.80 -29.37 -5.40
N THR A 34 -11.66 -28.06 -5.20
CA THR A 34 -11.10 -27.48 -3.97
C THR A 34 -11.97 -26.38 -3.41
N VAL A 35 -11.87 -26.16 -2.09
CA VAL A 35 -12.60 -25.06 -1.42
C VAL A 35 -12.19 -23.69 -2.00
N ALA A 36 -10.93 -23.52 -2.42
CA ALA A 36 -10.49 -22.31 -3.09
C ALA A 36 -11.22 -22.08 -4.43
N ASP A 37 -11.37 -23.13 -5.21
CA ASP A 37 -12.03 -23.07 -6.51
C ASP A 37 -13.53 -22.83 -6.34
N ARG A 38 -14.14 -23.38 -5.29
CA ARG A 38 -15.53 -23.07 -4.92
C ARG A 38 -15.73 -21.60 -4.61
N VAL A 39 -14.88 -21.00 -3.77
CA VAL A 39 -14.95 -19.56 -3.43
C VAL A 39 -14.89 -18.68 -4.69
N VAL A 40 -14.05 -19.05 -5.67
CA VAL A 40 -13.97 -18.31 -6.94
C VAL A 40 -15.13 -18.66 -7.88
N GLY A 41 -15.59 -19.90 -7.88
CA GLY A 41 -16.69 -20.40 -8.69
C GLY A 41 -18.01 -19.74 -8.31
N GLU A 42 -18.35 -19.72 -7.02
CA GLU A 42 -19.57 -19.10 -6.49
C GLU A 42 -19.63 -17.59 -6.74
N LEU A 43 -18.48 -16.91 -6.85
CA LEU A 43 -18.46 -15.51 -7.28
C LEU A 43 -19.14 -15.35 -8.66
N TRP A 44 -18.90 -16.27 -9.58
CA TRP A 44 -19.46 -16.21 -10.93
C TRP A 44 -20.94 -16.58 -10.99
N ASP A 45 -21.56 -17.01 -9.90
CA ASP A 45 -23.01 -17.13 -9.83
C ASP A 45 -23.67 -15.74 -9.89
N PHE A 46 -23.03 -14.74 -9.28
CA PHE A 46 -23.55 -13.38 -9.15
C PHE A 46 -23.02 -12.39 -10.19
N PHE A 47 -21.83 -12.64 -10.75
CA PHE A 47 -21.15 -11.71 -11.64
C PHE A 47 -20.97 -12.27 -13.06
N ARG A 48 -20.87 -11.39 -14.05
CA ARG A 48 -20.55 -11.71 -15.44
C ARG A 48 -19.44 -10.79 -15.93
N VAL A 49 -18.63 -11.28 -16.86
CA VAL A 49 -17.54 -10.52 -17.50
C VAL A 49 -17.52 -10.88 -18.97
N GLU A 50 -17.13 -9.93 -19.83
CA GLU A 50 -17.01 -10.21 -21.27
C GLU A 50 -15.96 -11.31 -21.52
N PRO A 51 -16.19 -12.22 -22.49
CA PRO A 51 -15.35 -13.40 -22.69
C PRO A 51 -13.85 -13.10 -22.83
N GLU A 52 -13.50 -12.01 -23.51
CA GLU A 52 -12.11 -11.56 -23.72
C GLU A 52 -11.38 -11.20 -22.42
N TRP A 53 -12.11 -10.86 -21.35
CA TRP A 53 -11.55 -10.50 -20.05
C TRP A 53 -11.64 -11.62 -19.02
N SER A 54 -12.32 -12.73 -19.33
CA SER A 54 -12.62 -13.82 -18.40
C SER A 54 -11.38 -14.34 -17.67
N ASP A 55 -10.35 -14.79 -18.40
CA ASP A 55 -9.11 -15.31 -17.80
C ASP A 55 -8.38 -14.28 -16.94
N ARG A 56 -8.47 -13.00 -17.31
CA ARG A 56 -7.87 -11.91 -16.56
C ARG A 56 -8.63 -11.68 -15.26
N ALA A 57 -9.95 -11.70 -15.32
CA ALA A 57 -10.83 -11.51 -14.17
C ALA A 57 -10.67 -12.66 -13.16
N VAL A 58 -10.68 -13.92 -13.62
CA VAL A 58 -10.41 -15.09 -12.77
C VAL A 58 -9.07 -14.94 -12.05
N ARG A 59 -7.98 -14.62 -12.78
CA ARG A 59 -6.67 -14.38 -12.16
C ARG A 59 -6.69 -13.25 -11.14
N ARG A 60 -7.41 -12.16 -11.40
CA ARG A 60 -7.55 -11.04 -10.45
C ARG A 60 -8.25 -11.50 -9.16
N VAL A 61 -9.31 -12.29 -9.26
CA VAL A 61 -10.04 -12.84 -8.11
C VAL A 61 -9.11 -13.73 -7.27
N TYR A 62 -8.45 -14.72 -7.90
CA TYR A 62 -7.50 -15.58 -7.19
C TYR A 62 -6.37 -14.80 -6.50
N ASN A 63 -5.90 -13.71 -7.10
CA ASN A 63 -4.86 -12.86 -6.53
C ASN A 63 -5.37 -12.02 -5.34
N ALA A 64 -6.67 -11.75 -5.25
CA ALA A 64 -7.28 -11.00 -4.16
C ALA A 64 -7.57 -11.88 -2.93
N CYS A 65 -7.95 -13.15 -3.13
CA CYS A 65 -8.34 -14.08 -2.05
C CYS A 65 -7.37 -14.17 -0.86
N PRO A 66 -6.02 -14.26 -1.04
CA PRO A 66 -5.09 -14.31 0.08
C PRO A 66 -5.22 -13.13 1.05
N LYS A 67 -5.47 -11.92 0.51
CA LYS A 67 -5.67 -10.73 1.31
C LYS A 67 -7.01 -10.75 2.04
N LEU A 68 -8.07 -11.18 1.35
CA LEU A 68 -9.42 -11.25 1.94
C LEU A 68 -9.48 -12.18 3.14
N ILE A 69 -8.79 -13.33 3.11
CA ILE A 69 -8.71 -14.25 4.25
C ILE A 69 -8.06 -13.58 5.46
N MET A 70 -6.93 -12.90 5.25
CA MET A 70 -6.25 -12.19 6.32
C MET A 70 -7.13 -11.07 6.90
N ASP A 71 -7.77 -10.29 6.03
CA ASP A 71 -8.63 -9.19 6.41
C ASP A 71 -9.87 -9.69 7.17
N MET A 72 -10.43 -10.86 6.80
CA MET A 72 -11.54 -11.49 7.51
C MET A 72 -11.24 -11.74 8.99
N HIS A 73 -10.08 -12.34 9.31
CA HIS A 73 -9.70 -12.61 10.70
C HIS A 73 -9.50 -11.30 11.49
N TYR A 74 -8.86 -10.30 10.87
CA TYR A 74 -8.66 -9.01 11.50
C TYR A 74 -9.97 -8.29 11.79
N GLU A 75 -10.89 -8.28 10.82
CA GLU A 75 -12.21 -7.66 10.96
C GLU A 75 -13.09 -8.41 11.95
N ALA A 76 -13.01 -9.75 12.00
CA ALA A 76 -13.72 -10.57 12.99
C ALA A 76 -13.37 -10.16 14.43
N ARG A 77 -12.08 -9.91 14.73
CA ARG A 77 -11.65 -9.39 16.03
C ARG A 77 -12.32 -8.05 16.36
N VAL A 78 -12.28 -7.10 15.43
CA VAL A 78 -12.86 -5.75 15.63
C VAL A 78 -14.37 -5.82 15.82
N GLN A 79 -15.07 -6.70 15.08
CA GLN A 79 -16.51 -6.89 15.25
C GLN A 79 -16.86 -7.57 16.58
N ALA A 80 -16.04 -8.51 17.05
CA ALA A 80 -16.22 -9.12 18.37
C ALA A 80 -16.11 -8.07 19.49
N VAL A 81 -15.14 -7.15 19.41
CA VAL A 81 -15.01 -6.02 20.34
C VAL A 81 -16.29 -5.18 20.35
N ARG A 82 -16.78 -4.75 19.18
CA ARG A 82 -18.03 -3.97 19.08
C ARG A 82 -19.23 -4.72 19.64
N THR A 83 -19.34 -6.01 19.33
CA THR A 83 -20.43 -6.87 19.80
C THR A 83 -20.42 -7.02 21.31
N TYR A 84 -19.24 -7.17 21.91
CA TYR A 84 -19.08 -7.26 23.36
C TYR A 84 -19.52 -5.96 24.03
N TYR A 85 -19.03 -4.82 23.55
CA TYR A 85 -19.42 -3.51 24.09
C TYR A 85 -20.93 -3.27 23.98
N ALA A 86 -21.52 -3.56 22.82
CA ALA A 86 -22.95 -3.36 22.62
C ALA A 86 -23.80 -4.34 23.47
N LYS A 87 -23.51 -5.64 23.43
CA LYS A 87 -24.37 -6.67 24.05
C LYS A 87 -24.09 -6.91 25.54
N LYS A 88 -22.85 -6.72 26.00
CA LYS A 88 -22.44 -7.03 27.38
C LYS A 88 -22.28 -5.78 28.24
N LEU A 89 -21.86 -4.66 27.65
CA LEU A 89 -21.68 -3.39 28.36
C LEU A 89 -22.78 -2.37 28.07
N GLY A 90 -23.68 -2.64 27.12
CA GLY A 90 -24.76 -1.73 26.75
C GLY A 90 -24.29 -0.42 26.09
N ARG A 91 -23.05 -0.40 25.57
CA ARG A 91 -22.45 0.79 24.96
C ARG A 91 -22.07 0.51 23.52
N GLU A 92 -22.57 1.33 22.60
CA GLU A 92 -22.08 1.30 21.23
C GLU A 92 -20.74 2.04 21.12
N ILE A 93 -19.81 1.44 20.38
CA ILE A 93 -18.51 2.03 20.09
C ILE A 93 -18.25 2.00 18.58
N GLU A 94 -17.56 3.03 18.11
CA GLU A 94 -17.19 3.14 16.71
C GLU A 94 -16.10 2.11 16.35
N LYS A 95 -16.04 1.76 15.06
CA LYS A 95 -15.01 0.86 14.53
C LYS A 95 -13.59 1.38 14.81
N LYS A 96 -13.39 2.70 14.81
CA LYS A 96 -12.08 3.32 15.08
C LYS A 96 -11.62 3.08 16.52
N GLU A 97 -12.53 3.20 17.49
CA GLU A 97 -12.27 2.90 18.91
C GLU A 97 -12.08 1.39 19.13
N ALA A 98 -12.93 0.55 18.54
CA ALA A 98 -12.82 -0.91 18.65
C ALA A 98 -11.50 -1.48 18.10
N ARG A 99 -10.84 -0.78 17.17
CA ARG A 99 -9.54 -1.16 16.63
C ARG A 99 -8.40 -1.11 17.67
N THR A 100 -8.53 -0.29 18.70
CA THR A 100 -7.49 -0.10 19.73
C THR A 100 -7.72 -0.91 21.01
N ILE A 101 -8.87 -1.57 21.13
CA ILE A 101 -9.23 -2.37 22.30
C ILE A 101 -8.86 -3.84 22.08
N TRP A 102 -8.30 -4.45 23.12
CA TRP A 102 -8.03 -5.89 23.20
C TRP A 102 -8.85 -6.46 24.35
N LEU A 103 -9.81 -7.34 24.03
CA LEU A 103 -10.57 -8.05 25.05
C LEU A 103 -9.74 -9.19 25.66
N ALA A 104 -10.13 -9.62 26.86
CA ALA A 104 -9.67 -10.87 27.44
C ALA A 104 -10.26 -12.07 26.67
N ALA A 105 -9.63 -13.24 26.80
CA ALA A 105 -10.06 -14.44 26.09
C ALA A 105 -11.52 -14.81 26.43
N GLU A 106 -11.88 -14.73 27.71
CA GLU A 106 -13.22 -15.04 28.22
C GLU A 106 -14.28 -14.09 27.64
N GLN A 107 -13.90 -12.83 27.39
CA GLN A 107 -14.78 -11.84 26.79
C GLN A 107 -15.01 -12.13 25.32
N TYR A 108 -13.96 -12.49 24.55
CA TYR A 108 -14.12 -12.92 23.16
C TYR A 108 -14.98 -14.18 23.02
N MET A 109 -14.87 -15.13 23.95
CA MET A 109 -15.67 -16.37 23.92
C MET A 109 -17.16 -16.13 24.19
N GLN A 110 -17.55 -14.97 24.74
CA GLN A 110 -18.96 -14.62 24.92
C GLN A 110 -19.64 -14.05 23.67
N VAL A 111 -18.87 -13.75 22.62
CA VAL A 111 -19.33 -13.05 21.41
C VAL A 111 -18.88 -13.73 20.13
N ILE A 112 -18.94 -15.07 20.11
CA ILE A 112 -18.61 -15.87 18.93
C ILE A 112 -19.54 -15.43 17.77
N PRO A 113 -18.99 -15.04 16.61
CA PRO A 113 -19.79 -14.69 15.44
C PRO A 113 -20.64 -15.88 14.98
N TRP A 114 -21.85 -15.62 14.47
CA TRP A 114 -22.78 -16.67 14.04
C TRP A 114 -22.17 -17.62 13.00
N TRP A 115 -21.39 -17.09 12.06
CA TRP A 115 -20.72 -17.86 11.00
C TRP A 115 -19.58 -18.75 11.53
N CYS A 116 -19.11 -18.50 12.76
CA CYS A 116 -18.08 -19.31 13.44
C CYS A 116 -18.68 -20.14 14.59
N ALA A 117 -19.98 -20.06 14.85
CA ALA A 117 -20.60 -20.65 16.04
C ALA A 117 -20.50 -22.20 16.06
N SER A 118 -20.60 -22.83 14.89
CA SER A 118 -20.39 -24.28 14.71
C SER A 118 -18.92 -24.70 14.76
N HIS A 119 -17.98 -23.75 14.75
CA HIS A 119 -16.54 -23.97 14.68
C HIS A 119 -15.83 -23.25 15.84
N ARG A 120 -16.29 -23.55 17.06
CA ARG A 120 -15.79 -22.92 18.30
C ARG A 120 -14.28 -23.11 18.49
N ASP A 121 -13.74 -24.26 18.11
CA ASP A 121 -12.31 -24.58 18.11
C ASP A 121 -11.50 -23.59 17.25
N CYS A 122 -12.05 -23.21 16.08
CA CYS A 122 -11.43 -22.23 15.21
C CYS A 122 -11.45 -20.83 15.84
N TRP A 123 -12.56 -20.46 16.48
CA TRP A 123 -12.66 -19.19 17.21
C TRP A 123 -11.68 -19.12 18.38
N GLU A 124 -11.58 -20.19 19.16
CA GLU A 124 -10.64 -20.29 20.28
C GLU A 124 -9.19 -20.11 19.81
N TYR A 125 -8.81 -20.74 18.70
CA TYR A 125 -7.48 -20.53 18.10
C TYR A 125 -7.22 -19.05 17.77
N PHE A 126 -8.19 -18.35 17.15
CA PHE A 126 -8.05 -16.92 16.85
C PHE A 126 -7.90 -16.08 18.12
N VAL A 127 -8.69 -16.39 19.15
CA VAL A 127 -8.64 -15.71 20.45
C VAL A 127 -7.28 -15.90 21.12
N SER A 128 -6.77 -17.13 21.18
CA SER A 128 -5.44 -17.41 21.72
C SER A 128 -4.37 -16.60 21.00
N ARG A 129 -4.44 -16.51 19.67
CA ARG A 129 -3.51 -15.72 18.86
C ARG A 129 -3.62 -14.21 19.11
N TRP A 130 -4.82 -13.68 19.31
CA TRP A 130 -5.01 -12.24 19.58
C TRP A 130 -4.64 -11.86 21.00
N CYS A 131 -4.74 -12.78 21.95
CA CYS A 131 -4.37 -12.58 23.35
C CYS A 131 -2.87 -12.84 23.64
N ASP A 132 -2.13 -13.41 22.68
CA ASP A 132 -0.68 -13.58 22.77
C ASP A 132 0.05 -12.22 22.88
N PRO A 133 0.77 -11.96 23.99
CA PRO A 133 1.50 -10.70 24.19
C PRO A 133 2.57 -10.42 23.12
N GLU A 134 3.26 -11.44 22.59
CA GLU A 134 4.28 -11.24 21.56
C GLU A 134 3.63 -10.82 20.23
N TRP A 135 2.51 -11.46 19.92
CA TRP A 135 1.71 -11.12 18.75
C TRP A 135 1.17 -9.68 18.85
N GLN A 136 0.62 -9.29 20.00
CA GLN A 136 0.14 -7.92 20.24
C GLN A 136 1.27 -6.89 20.12
N LYS A 137 2.45 -7.18 20.68
CA LYS A 137 3.64 -6.31 20.59
C LYS A 137 4.06 -6.09 19.14
N THR A 138 4.09 -7.17 18.34
CA THR A 138 4.43 -7.10 16.91
C THR A 138 3.39 -6.29 16.14
N HIS A 139 2.11 -6.48 16.44
CA HIS A 139 1.03 -5.73 15.81
C HIS A 139 1.06 -4.24 16.18
N GLU A 140 1.31 -3.91 17.45
CA GLU A 140 1.43 -2.51 17.89
C GLU A 140 2.66 -1.84 17.27
N ALA A 141 3.80 -2.53 17.17
CA ALA A 141 4.97 -2.01 16.47
C ALA A 141 4.66 -1.71 14.98
N CYS A 142 3.88 -2.54 14.30
CA CYS A 142 3.38 -2.24 12.95
C CYS A 142 2.47 -1.00 12.93
N ARG A 143 1.58 -0.86 13.91
CA ARG A 143 0.69 0.30 14.05
C ARG A 143 1.49 1.59 14.31
N GLN A 144 2.43 1.57 15.23
CA GLN A 144 3.31 2.71 15.53
C GLN A 144 4.11 3.14 14.30
N ARG A 145 4.62 2.18 13.51
CA ARG A 145 5.26 2.49 12.23
C ARG A 145 4.32 3.19 11.23
N ARG A 146 3.05 2.77 11.17
CA ARG A 146 2.04 3.45 10.32
C ARG A 146 1.70 4.85 10.83
N LEU A 147 1.63 5.05 12.14
CA LEU A 147 1.34 6.36 12.74
C LEU A 147 2.47 7.37 12.53
N LYS A 148 3.71 6.92 12.34
CA LYS A 148 4.84 7.77 11.97
C LYS A 148 4.78 8.30 10.52
N MET A 149 3.85 7.81 9.70
CA MET A 149 3.69 8.33 8.34
C MET A 149 3.00 9.70 8.40
N PRO A 150 3.60 10.76 7.83
CA PRO A 150 3.08 12.14 7.94
C PRO A 150 1.75 12.34 7.21
N GLY A 151 1.43 11.48 6.23
CA GLY A 151 0.19 11.58 5.47
C GLY A 151 -0.07 10.33 4.61
N PRO A 152 -1.12 10.38 3.77
CA PRO A 152 -1.41 9.34 2.80
C PRO A 152 -0.21 9.06 1.91
N ALA A 153 -0.02 7.79 1.52
CA ALA A 153 1.05 7.44 0.59
C ALA A 153 0.85 8.14 -0.77
N HIS A 154 -0.39 8.27 -1.22
CA HIS A 154 -0.85 9.04 -2.38
C HIS A 154 -2.37 9.25 -2.27
N HIS A 155 -2.91 10.13 -3.10
CA HIS A 155 -4.33 10.51 -3.18
C HIS A 155 -5.08 9.92 -4.38
N GLN A 156 -4.46 8.97 -5.09
CA GLN A 156 -5.07 8.26 -6.24
C GLN A 156 -6.31 7.44 -5.84
N GLY A 157 -6.36 6.97 -4.60
CA GLY A 157 -7.32 5.95 -4.18
C GLY A 157 -7.06 4.63 -4.90
N ASN A 158 -8.09 4.02 -5.46
CA ASN A 158 -8.00 2.78 -6.24
C ASN A 158 -7.71 3.00 -7.73
N ARG A 159 -7.54 4.26 -8.16
CA ARG A 159 -7.30 4.60 -9.57
C ARG A 159 -5.87 4.28 -9.97
N THR A 160 -5.67 3.98 -11.24
CA THR A 160 -4.33 4.05 -11.85
C THR A 160 -3.85 5.50 -11.93
N LEU A 161 -2.57 5.71 -12.22
CA LEU A 161 -2.04 7.06 -12.39
C LEU A 161 -2.67 7.77 -13.60
N ASP A 162 -2.90 7.05 -14.70
CA ASP A 162 -3.57 7.57 -15.90
C ASP A 162 -5.02 7.95 -15.62
N GLU A 163 -5.74 7.12 -14.85
CA GLU A 163 -7.11 7.43 -14.41
C GLU A 163 -7.14 8.64 -13.47
N TYR A 164 -6.12 8.81 -12.61
CA TYR A 164 -5.96 10.00 -11.80
C TYR A 164 -5.72 11.24 -12.67
N ALA A 165 -4.80 11.16 -13.63
CA ALA A 165 -4.50 12.24 -14.57
C ALA A 165 -5.74 12.67 -15.36
N ALA A 166 -6.49 11.70 -15.91
CA ALA A 166 -7.75 11.96 -16.61
C ALA A 166 -8.84 12.52 -15.70
N SER A 167 -8.87 12.13 -14.42
CA SER A 167 -9.78 12.73 -13.43
C SER A 167 -9.38 14.16 -13.07
N TRP A 168 -8.09 14.44 -12.97
CA TRP A 168 -7.57 15.76 -12.66
C TRP A 168 -7.81 16.72 -13.83
N SER A 169 -7.50 16.29 -15.05
CA SER A 169 -7.72 17.07 -16.28
C SER A 169 -9.18 17.51 -16.42
N ARG A 170 -10.13 16.60 -16.20
CA ARG A 170 -11.57 16.92 -16.20
C ARG A 170 -11.98 17.95 -15.15
N ALA A 171 -11.33 17.94 -13.98
CA ALA A 171 -11.63 18.90 -12.91
C ALA A 171 -10.93 20.26 -13.12
N HIS A 172 -9.93 20.33 -13.99
CA HIS A 172 -9.11 21.52 -14.25
C HIS A 172 -9.19 21.90 -15.73
N GLU A 173 -10.41 22.04 -16.25
CA GLU A 173 -10.71 22.62 -17.57
C GLU A 173 -10.05 21.89 -18.76
N GLY A 174 -9.76 20.59 -18.62
CA GLY A 174 -9.15 19.80 -19.68
C GLY A 174 -7.66 20.03 -19.84
N ARG A 175 -6.98 20.68 -18.88
CA ARG A 175 -5.52 20.84 -18.91
C ARG A 175 -4.82 19.49 -19.04
N GLU A 176 -3.76 19.45 -19.86
CA GLU A 176 -2.94 18.26 -20.01
C GLU A 176 -2.25 17.92 -18.69
N CYS A 177 -2.13 16.62 -18.41
CA CYS A 177 -1.53 16.12 -17.18
C CYS A 177 -0.50 15.04 -17.51
N PRO A 178 0.72 15.42 -17.93
CA PRO A 178 1.77 14.48 -18.31
C PRO A 178 2.19 13.57 -17.14
N PRO A 179 2.83 12.42 -17.38
CA PRO A 179 2.93 11.38 -16.36
C PRO A 179 3.72 11.77 -15.10
N LEU A 180 4.78 12.59 -15.22
CA LEU A 180 5.51 13.09 -14.05
C LEU A 180 4.65 14.04 -13.21
N MET A 181 3.93 14.95 -13.89
CA MET A 181 3.01 15.88 -13.26
C MET A 181 1.86 15.13 -12.58
N ALA A 182 1.25 14.15 -13.24
CA ALA A 182 0.25 13.28 -12.64
C ALA A 182 0.77 12.61 -11.37
N TRP A 183 2.02 12.10 -11.41
CA TRP A 183 2.66 11.49 -10.25
C TRP A 183 2.85 12.49 -9.10
N ALA A 184 3.35 13.71 -9.39
CA ALA A 184 3.52 14.77 -8.40
C ALA A 184 2.18 15.16 -7.76
N LEU A 185 1.16 15.44 -8.57
CA LEU A 185 -0.18 15.85 -8.15
C LEU A 185 -0.87 14.77 -7.29
N ALA A 186 -0.70 13.51 -7.67
CA ALA A 186 -1.19 12.37 -6.89
C ALA A 186 -0.60 12.31 -5.48
N HIS A 187 0.57 12.90 -5.25
CA HIS A 187 1.18 13.02 -3.93
C HIS A 187 0.89 14.37 -3.23
N LYS A 188 0.36 15.35 -3.96
CA LYS A 188 -0.08 16.66 -3.46
C LYS A 188 -1.52 16.61 -2.94
N GLY A 189 -2.47 16.06 -3.70
CA GLY A 189 -3.86 16.03 -3.25
C GLY A 189 -4.83 15.27 -4.15
N LYS A 190 -6.12 15.39 -3.85
CA LYS A 190 -7.19 14.74 -4.63
C LYS A 190 -7.32 15.40 -6.00
N ALA A 191 -7.50 14.60 -7.05
CA ALA A 191 -7.66 15.07 -8.42
C ALA A 191 -8.78 16.11 -8.62
N SER A 192 -9.82 16.07 -7.79
CA SER A 192 -10.98 16.97 -7.87
C SER A 192 -10.80 18.30 -7.13
N SER A 193 -9.69 18.50 -6.41
CA SER A 193 -9.43 19.74 -5.67
C SER A 193 -8.77 20.76 -6.58
N ILE A 194 -9.37 21.95 -6.68
CA ILE A 194 -8.88 23.06 -7.53
C ILE A 194 -7.54 23.64 -7.05
N GLU A 195 -7.19 23.44 -5.78
CA GLU A 195 -5.93 23.90 -5.18
C GLU A 195 -4.74 22.99 -5.55
N VAL A 196 -5.02 21.82 -6.14
CA VAL A 196 -4.01 20.83 -6.50
C VAL A 196 -3.49 21.15 -7.89
N ASP A 197 -2.63 22.16 -7.99
CA ASP A 197 -1.94 22.52 -9.22
C ASP A 197 -0.44 22.16 -9.16
N TYR A 198 0.16 21.90 -10.33
CA TYR A 198 1.57 21.52 -10.41
C TYR A 198 2.44 22.76 -10.57
N ASN A 199 3.45 22.88 -9.72
CA ASN A 199 4.48 23.89 -9.83
C ASN A 199 5.85 23.24 -9.62
N PRO A 200 6.78 23.34 -10.59
CA PRO A 200 8.11 22.73 -10.47
C PRO A 200 8.95 23.32 -9.33
N GLU A 201 8.64 24.54 -8.89
CA GLU A 201 9.32 25.22 -7.78
C GLU A 201 8.72 24.91 -6.40
N ASP A 202 7.73 24.01 -6.34
CA ASP A 202 7.13 23.59 -5.07
C ASP A 202 8.16 22.89 -4.18
N GLY A 203 8.28 23.34 -2.93
CA GLY A 203 9.12 22.70 -1.93
C GLY A 203 8.55 21.37 -1.41
N PRO A 204 9.31 20.65 -0.56
CA PRO A 204 8.90 19.37 0.01
C PRO A 204 7.58 19.42 0.80
N GLU A 205 7.22 20.57 1.36
CA GLU A 205 6.00 20.83 2.13
C GLU A 205 4.71 20.79 1.30
N ALA A 206 4.80 20.95 -0.03
CA ALA A 206 3.65 20.86 -0.92
C ALA A 206 3.11 19.42 -1.05
N TYR A 207 3.87 18.41 -0.61
CA TYR A 207 3.54 17.00 -0.80
C TYR A 207 3.23 16.30 0.52
N SER A 208 2.44 15.22 0.44
CA SER A 208 2.10 14.38 1.60
C SER A 208 3.31 13.70 2.25
N ASN A 209 4.44 13.67 1.54
CA ASN A 209 5.71 13.13 2.00
C ASN A 209 6.86 13.87 1.33
N ALA A 210 7.77 14.47 2.12
CA ALA A 210 8.93 15.23 1.63
C ALA A 210 9.83 14.43 0.67
N THR A 211 9.85 13.10 0.75
CA THR A 211 10.61 12.27 -0.19
C THR A 211 10.11 12.36 -1.63
N VAL A 212 8.87 12.81 -1.86
CA VAL A 212 8.30 13.00 -3.21
C VAL A 212 9.06 14.08 -3.95
N HIS A 213 9.27 15.25 -3.32
CA HIS A 213 10.08 16.34 -3.87
C HIS A 213 11.50 15.86 -4.23
N ALA A 214 12.18 15.16 -3.33
CA ALA A 214 13.51 14.61 -3.60
C ALA A 214 13.53 13.64 -4.80
N ARG A 215 12.46 12.87 -5.03
CA ARG A 215 12.36 11.99 -6.21
C ARG A 215 12.12 12.76 -7.50
N LEU A 216 11.28 13.80 -7.46
CA LEU A 216 11.06 14.69 -8.61
C LEU A 216 12.37 15.36 -9.00
N GLN A 217 13.08 15.93 -8.03
CA GLN A 217 14.36 16.59 -8.26
C GLN A 217 15.40 15.62 -8.86
N GLN A 218 15.58 14.44 -8.27
CA GLN A 218 16.54 13.44 -8.78
C GLN A 218 16.21 12.97 -10.20
N TYR A 219 14.92 12.82 -10.52
CA TYR A 219 14.50 12.47 -11.87
C TYR A 219 14.78 13.60 -12.84
N THR A 220 14.38 14.84 -12.50
CA THR A 220 14.59 16.04 -13.33
C THR A 220 16.07 16.29 -13.60
N GLU A 221 16.93 16.19 -12.58
CA GLU A 221 18.38 16.34 -12.72
C GLU A 221 18.96 15.31 -13.69
N MET A 222 18.64 14.02 -13.50
CA MET A 222 19.18 12.96 -14.35
C MET A 222 18.61 13.00 -15.76
N ALA A 223 17.37 13.46 -15.92
CA ALA A 223 16.77 13.64 -17.24
C ALA A 223 17.39 14.79 -18.02
N ARG A 224 17.71 15.89 -17.35
CA ARG A 224 18.49 16.97 -17.96
C ARG A 224 19.93 16.56 -18.28
N GLU A 225 20.54 15.71 -17.43
CA GLU A 225 21.86 15.13 -17.71
C GLU A 225 21.86 14.24 -18.97
N LYS A 226 20.80 13.43 -19.15
CA LYS A 226 20.69 12.49 -20.28
C LYS A 226 20.22 13.16 -21.58
N HIS A 227 19.20 14.01 -21.51
CA HIS A 227 18.49 14.56 -22.67
C HIS A 227 18.87 16.01 -22.98
N GLY A 228 19.60 16.68 -22.08
CA GLY A 228 20.00 18.08 -22.21
C GLY A 228 19.20 19.02 -21.29
N PRO A 229 19.71 20.23 -21.03
CA PRO A 229 19.13 21.17 -20.06
C PRO A 229 17.73 21.67 -20.44
N GLU A 230 17.41 21.71 -21.74
CA GLU A 230 16.11 22.13 -22.28
C GLU A 230 15.02 21.06 -22.15
N TRP A 231 15.37 19.81 -21.79
CA TRP A 231 14.39 18.75 -21.63
C TRP A 231 13.47 19.08 -20.45
N ASN A 232 12.17 19.23 -20.72
CA ASN A 232 11.16 19.57 -19.73
C ASN A 232 10.44 18.31 -19.22
N PRO A 233 10.72 17.85 -18.00
CA PRO A 233 10.08 16.65 -17.42
C PRO A 233 8.57 16.76 -17.25
N SER A 234 8.04 17.99 -17.30
CA SER A 234 6.63 18.28 -17.03
C SER A 234 5.75 18.16 -18.28
N THR A 235 6.36 18.07 -19.46
CA THR A 235 5.67 17.95 -20.76
C THR A 235 6.01 16.64 -21.48
N GLU A 236 7.14 16.04 -21.14
CA GLU A 236 7.67 14.84 -21.78
C GLU A 236 7.24 13.55 -21.06
N ASP A 237 7.28 12.44 -21.80
CA ASP A 237 7.04 11.11 -21.23
C ASP A 237 8.14 10.68 -20.25
N LEU A 238 7.80 9.76 -19.35
CA LEU A 238 8.77 9.22 -18.39
C LEU A 238 9.80 8.31 -19.05
N ASP A 239 11.08 8.58 -18.82
CA ASP A 239 12.18 7.73 -19.26
C ASP A 239 12.38 6.59 -18.26
N GLY A 240 11.96 5.39 -18.67
CA GLY A 240 12.07 4.18 -17.86
C GLY A 240 13.52 3.82 -17.49
N GLU A 241 14.52 4.13 -18.31
CA GLU A 241 15.92 3.87 -17.99
C GLU A 241 16.40 4.78 -16.86
N ILE A 242 16.06 6.08 -16.92
CA ILE A 242 16.38 7.03 -15.84
C ILE A 242 15.77 6.54 -14.54
N ILE A 243 14.48 6.17 -14.55
CA ILE A 243 13.76 5.68 -13.37
C ILE A 243 14.43 4.42 -12.80
N MET A 244 14.91 3.53 -13.66
CA MET A 244 15.66 2.34 -13.25
C MET A 244 17.02 2.70 -12.64
N ARG A 245 17.73 3.71 -13.17
CA ARG A 245 19.02 4.18 -12.64
C ARG A 245 18.86 4.85 -11.28
N ILE A 246 17.93 5.79 -11.12
CA ILE A 246 17.70 6.49 -9.84
C ILE A 246 17.08 5.56 -8.78
N GLY A 247 16.27 4.60 -9.21
CA GLY A 247 15.55 3.69 -8.32
C GLY A 247 16.36 2.48 -7.84
N GLY A 248 17.56 2.29 -8.39
CA GLY A 248 18.32 1.05 -8.22
C GLY A 248 17.55 -0.18 -8.73
N GLY A 249 16.75 -0.01 -9.79
CA GLY A 249 15.83 -1.01 -10.32
C GLY A 249 14.45 -1.05 -9.65
N LYS A 250 13.68 -2.10 -9.97
CA LYS A 250 12.35 -2.34 -9.39
C LYS A 250 12.46 -2.92 -7.98
N LYS A 251 11.70 -2.38 -7.03
CA LYS A 251 11.57 -2.93 -5.68
C LYS A 251 10.18 -3.53 -5.51
N HIS A 252 10.12 -4.82 -5.14
CA HIS A 252 8.87 -5.59 -5.10
C HIS A 252 8.07 -5.49 -6.42
N GLY A 253 8.77 -5.49 -7.55
CA GLY A 253 8.17 -5.36 -8.88
C GLY A 253 7.77 -3.94 -9.29
N ARG A 254 7.98 -2.92 -8.43
CA ARG A 254 7.54 -1.54 -8.70
C ARG A 254 8.68 -0.58 -9.04
N TYR A 255 8.39 0.33 -9.97
CA TYR A 255 9.28 1.45 -10.30
C TYR A 255 9.41 2.45 -9.15
N TRP A 256 10.39 3.36 -9.24
CA TRP A 256 10.66 4.34 -8.18
C TRP A 256 9.68 5.52 -8.16
N ILE A 257 9.30 5.95 -9.36
CA ILE A 257 8.24 6.90 -9.68
C ILE A 257 7.42 6.33 -10.84
N GLY A 258 6.18 6.79 -11.04
CA GLY A 258 5.38 6.40 -12.21
C GLY A 258 5.13 4.89 -12.36
N ASP A 259 4.94 4.16 -11.25
CA ASP A 259 4.63 2.73 -11.36
C ASP A 259 3.31 2.53 -12.11
N SER A 260 3.28 1.55 -13.03
CA SER A 260 2.16 1.27 -13.95
C SER A 260 1.96 2.23 -15.14
N THR A 261 2.72 3.33 -15.27
CA THR A 261 2.70 4.16 -16.49
C THR A 261 3.77 3.78 -17.50
N LEU A 262 4.86 3.18 -17.03
CA LEU A 262 5.92 2.68 -17.89
C LEU A 262 5.58 1.31 -18.47
N ASP A 263 5.75 1.16 -19.78
CA ASP A 263 5.74 -0.15 -20.40
C ASP A 263 6.96 -0.98 -19.94
N THR A 264 6.65 -2.06 -19.22
CA THR A 264 7.68 -2.96 -18.67
C THR A 264 8.40 -3.75 -19.76
N ALA A 265 7.78 -3.98 -20.92
CA ALA A 265 8.39 -4.73 -22.00
C ALA A 265 9.49 -3.92 -22.71
N SER A 266 9.26 -2.63 -22.91
CA SER A 266 10.22 -1.70 -23.53
C SER A 266 11.24 -1.12 -22.55
N THR A 267 10.95 -1.10 -21.23
CA THR A 267 11.90 -0.58 -20.24
C THR A 267 13.08 -1.55 -20.00
N PRO A 268 14.35 -1.10 -20.16
CA PRO A 268 15.51 -1.94 -19.88
C PRO A 268 15.58 -2.44 -18.43
N THR A 269 15.97 -3.70 -18.23
CA THR A 269 16.24 -4.24 -16.90
C THR A 269 17.50 -3.62 -16.30
N LEU A 270 17.60 -3.59 -14.97
CA LEU A 270 18.78 -3.04 -14.29
C LEU A 270 20.07 -3.79 -14.67
N SER A 271 19.98 -5.11 -14.86
CA SER A 271 21.11 -5.91 -15.34
C SER A 271 21.52 -5.53 -16.76
N GLY A 272 20.56 -5.30 -17.66
CA GLY A 272 20.82 -4.80 -19.02
C GLY A 272 21.45 -3.41 -19.02
N ILE A 273 21.00 -2.51 -18.15
CA ILE A 273 21.58 -1.16 -17.97
C ILE A 273 23.02 -1.27 -17.50
N ARG A 274 23.30 -2.10 -16.49
CA ARG A 274 24.67 -2.32 -15.99
C ARG A 274 25.60 -2.86 -17.08
N ALA A 275 25.14 -3.83 -17.87
CA ALA A 275 25.94 -4.44 -18.92
C ALA A 275 26.33 -3.46 -20.04
N ARG A 276 25.51 -2.43 -20.30
CA ARG A 276 25.75 -1.43 -21.37
C ARG A 276 26.33 -0.11 -20.86
N SER A 277 26.43 0.09 -19.55
CA SER A 277 26.89 1.36 -18.99
C SER A 277 28.40 1.52 -19.16
N SER A 278 28.80 2.62 -19.79
CA SER A 278 30.18 3.11 -19.82
C SER A 278 30.46 4.05 -18.64
N SER A 279 31.72 4.45 -18.46
CA SER A 279 32.12 5.47 -17.49
C SER A 279 31.48 6.85 -17.73
N SER A 280 31.00 7.11 -18.94
CA SER A 280 30.30 8.33 -19.34
C SER A 280 28.79 8.28 -19.16
N ALA A 281 28.21 7.12 -18.80
CA ALA A 281 26.78 6.99 -18.62
C ALA A 281 26.35 7.53 -17.24
N PRO A 282 25.14 8.11 -17.12
CA PRO A 282 24.62 8.57 -15.83
C PRO A 282 24.66 7.45 -14.77
N PRO A 283 25.11 7.74 -13.53
CA PRO A 283 25.34 6.70 -12.53
C PRO A 283 24.04 6.03 -12.06
N ILE A 284 24.11 4.75 -11.74
CA ILE A 284 23.01 4.04 -11.05
C ILE A 284 23.08 4.42 -9.57
N ARG A 285 22.07 5.15 -9.09
CA ARG A 285 22.02 5.59 -7.70
C ARG A 285 21.48 4.48 -6.79
N PRO A 286 22.05 4.30 -5.58
CA PRO A 286 21.49 3.38 -4.61
C PRO A 286 20.15 3.93 -4.10
N ARG A 287 19.15 3.05 -3.97
CA ARG A 287 17.86 3.45 -3.41
C ARG A 287 18.00 3.66 -1.90
N PRO A 288 17.59 4.82 -1.35
CA PRO A 288 17.62 5.05 0.09
C PRO A 288 16.76 4.02 0.84
N SER A 289 17.29 3.47 1.92
CA SER A 289 16.53 2.63 2.85
C SER A 289 15.59 3.50 3.69
N ALA A 290 14.57 2.88 4.29
CA ALA A 290 13.67 3.58 5.20
C ALA A 290 14.42 4.15 6.43
N ALA A 291 15.48 3.46 6.89
CA ALA A 291 16.32 3.94 7.98
C ALA A 291 17.14 5.17 7.59
N GLN A 292 17.71 5.18 6.38
CA GLN A 292 18.43 6.35 5.85
C GLN A 292 17.50 7.54 5.69
N ILE A 293 16.32 7.34 5.10
CA ILE A 293 15.32 8.42 4.96
C ILE A 293 14.96 9.02 6.33
N GLN A 294 14.73 8.18 7.34
CA GLN A 294 14.43 8.65 8.70
C GLN A 294 15.61 9.39 9.32
N PHE A 295 16.82 8.88 9.15
CA PHE A 295 18.03 9.53 9.67
C PHE A 295 18.24 10.90 9.03
N ASP A 296 18.11 11.00 7.71
CA ASP A 296 18.26 12.26 6.97
C ASP A 296 17.19 13.28 7.38
N GLN A 297 15.95 12.83 7.59
CA GLN A 297 14.86 13.69 8.11
C GLN A 297 15.16 14.22 9.51
N VAL A 298 15.64 13.36 10.43
CA VAL A 298 16.03 13.78 11.78
C VAL A 298 17.20 14.74 11.75
N GLN A 299 18.18 14.52 10.86
CA GLN A 299 19.31 15.44 10.70
C GLN A 299 18.87 16.80 10.15
N ALA A 300 17.94 16.84 9.18
CA ALA A 300 17.42 18.08 8.63
C ALA A 300 16.67 18.89 9.70
N GLN A 301 15.79 18.24 10.48
CA GLN A 301 15.08 18.86 11.59
C GLN A 301 16.05 19.43 12.64
N LEU A 302 17.09 18.67 12.99
CA LEU A 302 18.09 19.14 13.94
C LEU A 302 18.85 20.37 13.43
N ARG A 303 19.14 20.45 12.13
CA ARG A 303 19.78 21.63 11.53
C ARG A 303 18.87 22.85 11.59
N GLU A 304 17.61 22.70 11.20
CA GLU A 304 16.61 23.78 11.28
C GLU A 304 16.44 24.29 12.72
N GLU A 305 16.37 23.39 13.70
CA GLU A 305 16.30 23.77 15.12
C GLU A 305 17.56 24.52 15.59
N MET A 306 18.74 24.09 15.12
CA MET A 306 20.01 24.74 15.44
C MET A 306 20.09 26.14 14.82
N GLU A 307 19.66 26.30 13.57
CA GLU A 307 19.61 27.59 12.88
C GLU A 307 18.60 28.54 13.55
N ALA A 308 17.42 28.06 13.89
CA ALA A 308 16.42 28.84 14.62
C ALA A 308 16.93 29.29 16.00
N LYS A 309 17.67 28.42 16.71
CA LYS A 309 18.32 28.78 17.98
C LYS A 309 19.41 29.82 17.80
N LEU A 310 20.22 29.71 16.75
CA LEU A 310 21.26 30.68 16.43
C LEU A 310 20.66 32.05 16.12
N GLN A 311 19.62 32.09 15.26
CA GLN A 311 18.90 33.33 14.94
C GLN A 311 18.25 33.96 16.18
N ALA A 312 17.65 33.15 17.05
CA ALA A 312 17.07 33.63 18.30
C ALA A 312 18.14 34.17 19.28
N GLN A 313 19.35 33.61 19.25
CA GLN A 313 20.48 34.10 20.04
C GLN A 313 21.00 35.42 19.46
N GLU A 314 21.20 35.51 18.15
CA GLU A 314 21.61 36.74 17.47
C GLU A 314 20.61 37.88 17.69
N ALA A 315 19.31 37.60 17.58
CA ALA A 315 18.26 38.59 17.86
C ALA A 315 18.27 39.10 19.31
N LYS A 316 18.68 38.27 20.28
CA LYS A 316 18.85 38.68 21.69
C LYS A 316 20.09 39.53 21.93
N TYR A 317 21.15 39.36 21.14
CA TYR A 317 22.36 40.19 21.24
C TYR A 317 22.23 41.53 20.53
N GLN A 318 21.29 41.66 19.59
CA GLN A 318 21.00 42.89 18.84
C GLN A 318 19.88 43.75 19.49
N ALA A 319 19.30 43.30 20.61
CA ALA A 319 18.29 44.01 21.40
C ALA A 319 18.89 44.57 22.69
#